data_AF-A0A452I4C0-F1
#
_entry.id   AF-A0A452I4C0-F1
#
_cell.length_a   1.000
_cell.length_b   1.000
_cell.length_c   1.000
_cell.angle_alpha   90.00
_cell.angle_beta   90.00
_cell.angle_gamma   90.00
#
_symmetry.space_group_name_H-M   'P 1'
#
loop_
_entity.id
_entity.type
_entity.pdbx_description
1 polymer ?
#
loop_
_entity_poly.entity_id
_entity_poly.type
_entity_poly.pdbx_seq_one_letter_code
_entity_poly.pdbx_strand_id
1 'polypeptide(L)'
;SCVHLSSLQVLVSNALASISGNKENFIYCNYLNISVCPLTESASTFMVILYNPLGRRVSWNIRLPVKGAAYSVTDPNGQTVLNEVGRDRGDATHELIFPASAPPLGYSSYTVLKTASRDLRSRLAKRIREQAQPRVDAWSPREIQNEHLQVLFDPVTGLLREIQNLDKSISLPVSQNFFWYNASIGNDDSAQASGAYIFRPNRSEPFRVAGRARTYLVKNKLVQEVYQNFSSWCSQVVRLYAGQAYVELEWTVGPIPIDDGLGKEIISRFETSLQTDGRFYTDANGREILERRRDYRATWNLSQTEPVAGNYYPVNSRIYIKFQLTVLTDRSQGGSSMVDGSMELMVHRRLLYDDNRGVGEPLLEPGVYHDGLVVRGRHLVFLDTVESSAYQHRLQAQQEFMAPQLVLAPGGGPSFHRGQRNLKQFSALKQELPPSVHLLTLAQWDPSSILIRLEHQFERGESANGSQPVTVDLLHLFSSFTITSLQEMNLVANQKREAMNRLSWRPATGAARRQPYPPLNPLGVTLQPMEIRTFLATIRYAGPSGGQGEL
;
A
#
# COMPACT_ATOMS: atom_id res chain seq x y z
N SER A 1 -13.39 7.48 16.27
CA SER A 1 -12.91 6.48 15.28
C SER A 1 -13.38 5.06 15.57
N CYS A 2 -13.26 4.52 16.80
CA CYS A 2 -13.66 3.13 17.11
C CYS A 2 -15.15 2.81 16.91
N VAL A 3 -16.07 3.74 17.22
CA VAL A 3 -17.52 3.51 17.03
C VAL A 3 -17.92 3.38 15.55
N HIS A 4 -17.21 4.05 14.65
CA HIS A 4 -17.45 3.93 13.20
C HIS A 4 -16.86 2.65 12.60
N LEU A 5 -15.73 2.16 13.14
CA LEU A 5 -15.12 0.90 12.71
C LEU A 5 -16.02 -0.30 13.03
N SER A 6 -16.65 -0.33 14.21
CA SER A 6 -17.54 -1.43 14.59
C SER A 6 -18.80 -1.49 13.72
N SER A 7 -19.40 -0.35 13.37
CA SER A 7 -20.57 -0.32 12.46
C SER A 7 -20.24 -0.81 11.05
N LEU A 8 -19.05 -0.50 10.54
CA LEU A 8 -18.60 -0.96 9.22
C LEU A 8 -18.33 -2.46 9.20
N GLN A 9 -17.69 -2.98 10.25
CA GLN A 9 -17.45 -4.42 10.39
C GLN A 9 -18.76 -5.22 10.40
N VAL A 10 -19.78 -4.74 11.12
CA VAL A 10 -21.12 -5.37 11.12
C VAL A 10 -21.75 -5.38 9.72
N LEU A 11 -21.68 -4.27 8.99
CA LEU A 11 -22.19 -4.19 7.62
C LEU A 11 -21.48 -5.20 6.69
N VAL A 12 -20.15 -5.23 6.73
CA VAL A 12 -19.34 -6.17 5.92
C VAL A 12 -19.64 -7.61 6.31
N SER A 13 -19.77 -7.92 7.60
CA SER A 13 -20.12 -9.25 8.09
C SER A 13 -21.50 -9.71 7.62
N ASN A 14 -22.51 -8.83 7.64
CA ASN A 14 -23.84 -9.14 7.13
C ASN A 14 -23.83 -9.36 5.61
N ALA A 15 -23.10 -8.52 4.87
CA ALA A 15 -22.94 -8.68 3.43
C ALA A 15 -22.24 -10.00 3.08
N LEU A 16 -21.15 -10.34 3.78
CA LEU A 16 -20.45 -11.60 3.60
C LEU A 16 -21.35 -12.80 3.94
N ALA A 17 -22.15 -12.73 5.01
CA ALA A 17 -23.08 -13.80 5.36
C ALA A 17 -24.11 -14.04 4.24
N SER A 18 -24.70 -12.96 3.73
CA SER A 18 -25.70 -12.99 2.65
C SER A 18 -25.11 -13.54 1.34
N ILE A 19 -23.97 -12.99 0.90
CA ILE A 19 -23.33 -13.37 -0.37
C ILE A 19 -22.76 -14.79 -0.30
N SER A 20 -22.09 -15.14 0.80
CA SER A 20 -21.51 -16.48 0.95
C SER A 20 -22.53 -17.57 1.23
N GLY A 21 -23.74 -17.20 1.68
CA GLY A 21 -24.75 -18.14 2.14
C GLY A 21 -24.39 -18.84 3.45
N ASN A 22 -23.35 -18.38 4.15
CA ASN A 22 -22.86 -18.98 5.38
C ASN A 22 -22.85 -17.97 6.53
N LYS A 23 -23.52 -18.29 7.64
CA LYS A 23 -23.54 -17.45 8.83
C LYS A 23 -22.38 -17.82 9.74
N GLU A 24 -21.41 -16.94 9.83
CA GLU A 24 -20.21 -17.13 10.64
C GLU A 24 -20.06 -16.03 11.69
N ASN A 25 -19.26 -16.30 12.73
CA ASN A 25 -18.74 -15.24 13.59
C ASN A 25 -17.49 -14.63 12.93
N PHE A 26 -17.71 -13.63 12.09
CA PHE A 26 -16.64 -12.95 11.38
C PHE A 26 -15.80 -12.07 12.33
N ILE A 27 -14.49 -12.23 12.25
CA ILE A 27 -13.50 -11.60 13.13
C ILE A 27 -12.51 -10.82 12.28
N TYR A 28 -12.18 -9.61 12.72
CA TYR A 28 -11.22 -8.72 12.08
C TYR A 28 -10.01 -8.53 13.00
N CYS A 29 -8.83 -8.92 12.53
CA CYS A 29 -7.59 -8.76 13.30
C CYS A 29 -6.91 -7.44 12.93
N ASN A 30 -7.35 -6.36 13.58
CA ASN A 30 -6.83 -5.00 13.34
C ASN A 30 -5.39 -4.78 13.86
N TYR A 31 -4.83 -5.75 14.58
CA TYR A 31 -3.50 -5.70 15.21
C TYR A 31 -2.49 -6.66 14.56
N LEU A 32 -2.73 -7.08 13.31
CA LEU A 32 -1.79 -7.94 12.56
C LEU A 32 -0.42 -7.26 12.37
N ASN A 33 -0.37 -5.93 12.31
CA ASN A 33 0.89 -5.17 12.22
C ASN A 33 1.79 -5.32 13.46
N ILE A 34 1.25 -5.78 14.59
CA ILE A 34 2.00 -6.09 15.82
C ILE A 34 1.93 -7.59 16.17
N SER A 35 1.64 -8.44 15.19
CA SER A 35 1.53 -9.90 15.34
C SER A 35 0.49 -10.36 16.38
N VAL A 36 -0.66 -9.67 16.47
CA VAL A 36 -1.75 -10.06 17.38
C VAL A 36 -3.01 -10.42 16.61
N CYS A 37 -3.50 -11.65 16.80
CA CYS A 37 -4.77 -12.12 16.28
C CYS A 37 -5.31 -13.30 17.11
N PRO A 38 -6.22 -13.05 18.08
CA PRO A 38 -6.66 -14.06 19.05
C PRO A 38 -7.19 -15.36 18.43
N LEU A 39 -7.90 -15.28 17.30
CA LEU A 39 -8.45 -16.47 16.64
C LEU A 39 -7.33 -17.38 16.11
N THR A 40 -6.36 -16.83 15.38
CA THR A 40 -5.32 -17.64 14.72
C THR A 40 -4.30 -18.19 15.70
N GLU A 41 -4.14 -17.52 16.84
CA GLU A 41 -3.29 -17.97 17.95
C GLU A 41 -3.89 -19.12 18.77
N SER A 42 -5.22 -19.20 18.87
CA SER A 42 -5.92 -20.17 19.72
C SER A 42 -6.59 -21.32 18.97
N ALA A 43 -7.13 -21.06 17.77
CA ALA A 43 -7.90 -22.03 17.02
C ALA A 43 -7.00 -23.05 16.30
N SER A 44 -7.40 -24.32 16.35
CA SER A 44 -6.78 -25.38 15.54
C SER A 44 -7.28 -25.37 14.09
N THR A 45 -8.46 -24.82 13.84
CA THR A 45 -9.05 -24.68 12.50
C THR A 45 -9.72 -23.32 12.41
N PHE A 46 -9.55 -22.63 11.29
CA PHE A 46 -10.23 -21.38 11.01
C PHE A 46 -10.32 -21.13 9.50
N MET A 47 -11.22 -20.24 9.11
CA MET A 47 -11.39 -19.75 7.76
C MET A 47 -10.71 -18.39 7.60
N VAL A 48 -10.16 -18.16 6.41
CA VAL A 48 -9.54 -16.90 6.02
C VAL A 48 -10.20 -16.42 4.74
N ILE A 49 -10.87 -15.28 4.80
CA ILE A 49 -11.58 -14.66 3.68
C ILE A 49 -10.78 -13.43 3.25
N LEU A 50 -10.28 -13.47 2.02
CA LEU A 50 -9.61 -12.35 1.38
C LEU A 50 -10.63 -11.60 0.53
N TYR A 51 -11.02 -10.39 0.94
CA TYR A 51 -11.86 -9.50 0.15
C TYR A 51 -11.00 -8.55 -0.68
N ASN A 52 -11.25 -8.52 -1.99
CA ASN A 52 -10.56 -7.69 -2.96
C ASN A 52 -11.50 -6.56 -3.43
N PRO A 53 -11.23 -5.30 -3.05
CA PRO A 53 -12.02 -4.15 -3.50
C PRO A 53 -11.63 -3.66 -4.90
N LEU A 54 -10.55 -4.17 -5.50
CA LEU A 54 -10.10 -3.74 -6.83
C LEU A 54 -10.99 -4.32 -7.94
N GLY A 55 -11.15 -3.59 -9.03
CA GLY A 55 -11.81 -4.09 -10.24
C GLY A 55 -11.01 -5.12 -11.05
N ARG A 56 -9.90 -5.63 -10.51
CA ARG A 56 -9.03 -6.65 -11.11
C ARG A 56 -8.69 -7.71 -10.09
N ARG A 57 -8.30 -8.90 -10.53
CA ARG A 57 -7.82 -9.94 -9.61
C ARG A 57 -6.58 -9.47 -8.87
N VAL A 58 -6.52 -9.81 -7.58
CA VAL A 58 -5.36 -9.54 -6.73
C VAL A 58 -4.69 -10.85 -6.32
N SER A 59 -3.36 -10.81 -6.20
CA SER A 59 -2.56 -11.80 -5.48
C SER A 59 -2.03 -11.12 -4.23
N TRP A 60 -2.14 -11.79 -3.08
CA TRP A 60 -1.79 -11.23 -1.78
C TRP A 60 -1.14 -12.30 -0.90
N ASN A 61 -0.01 -11.97 -0.29
CA ASN A 61 0.65 -12.84 0.67
C ASN A 61 0.03 -12.64 2.05
N ILE A 62 -0.75 -13.62 2.50
CA ILE A 62 -1.38 -13.60 3.82
C ILE A 62 -0.33 -14.00 4.86
N ARG A 63 -0.26 -13.24 5.95
CA ARG A 63 0.58 -13.50 7.10
C ARG A 63 -0.26 -13.47 8.36
N LEU A 64 -0.19 -14.53 9.17
CA LEU A 64 -1.01 -14.68 10.36
C LEU A 64 -0.16 -15.13 11.55
N PRO A 65 -0.25 -14.46 12.71
CA PRO A 65 0.40 -14.92 13.93
C PRO A 65 -0.28 -16.20 14.43
N VAL A 66 0.51 -17.23 14.72
CA VAL A 66 0.02 -18.56 15.09
C VAL A 66 0.88 -19.19 16.19
N LYS A 67 0.32 -20.16 16.94
CA LYS A 67 1.07 -20.91 17.97
C LYS A 67 1.51 -22.31 17.53
N GLY A 68 0.98 -22.81 16.40
CA GLY A 68 1.38 -24.10 15.84
C GLY A 68 2.69 -24.03 15.04
N ALA A 69 3.43 -25.12 15.00
CA ALA A 69 4.64 -25.24 14.17
C ALA A 69 4.34 -25.76 12.74
N ALA A 70 3.11 -26.23 12.49
CA ALA A 70 2.71 -26.79 11.20
C ALA A 70 1.21 -26.56 10.94
N TYR A 71 0.91 -26.18 9.70
CA TYR A 71 -0.44 -25.91 9.21
C TYR A 71 -0.57 -26.43 7.78
N SER A 72 -1.81 -26.77 7.39
CA SER A 72 -2.21 -26.98 6.00
C SER A 72 -3.24 -25.93 5.61
N VAL A 73 -3.08 -25.35 4.43
CA VAL A 73 -4.01 -24.37 3.87
C VAL A 73 -4.70 -24.96 2.66
N THR A 74 -6.02 -24.80 2.56
CA THR A 74 -6.84 -25.26 1.45
C THR A 74 -7.55 -24.08 0.79
N ASP A 75 -7.50 -24.03 -0.54
CA ASP A 75 -8.10 -22.97 -1.36
C ASP A 75 -9.63 -23.14 -1.53
N PRO A 76 -10.32 -22.19 -2.18
CA PRO A 76 -11.75 -22.30 -2.48
C PRO A 76 -12.14 -23.57 -3.27
N ASN A 77 -11.23 -24.13 -4.07
CA ASN A 77 -11.47 -25.31 -4.90
C ASN A 77 -11.17 -26.64 -4.17
N GLY A 78 -10.70 -26.58 -2.92
CA GLY A 78 -10.31 -27.77 -2.16
C GLY A 78 -8.87 -28.24 -2.38
N GLN A 79 -8.04 -27.45 -3.06
CA GLN A 79 -6.64 -27.76 -3.32
C GLN A 79 -5.74 -27.23 -2.21
N THR A 80 -4.67 -27.97 -1.88
CA THR A 80 -3.68 -27.54 -0.90
C THR A 80 -2.83 -26.40 -1.45
N VAL A 81 -2.70 -25.32 -0.69
CA VAL A 81 -1.85 -24.16 -1.01
C VAL A 81 -0.49 -24.34 -0.34
N LEU A 82 0.59 -23.99 -1.05
CA LEU A 82 1.91 -23.93 -0.45
C LEU A 82 1.93 -22.90 0.69
N ASN A 83 2.35 -23.33 1.88
CA ASN A 83 2.46 -22.47 3.04
C ASN A 83 3.78 -22.70 3.77
N GLU A 84 4.27 -21.65 4.42
CA GLU A 84 5.47 -21.69 5.26
C GLU A 84 5.12 -21.22 6.67
N VAL A 85 5.80 -21.77 7.67
CA VAL A 85 5.66 -21.36 9.07
C VAL A 85 7.03 -20.89 9.54
N GLY A 86 7.16 -19.58 9.72
CA GLY A 86 8.36 -18.93 10.22
C GLY A 86 8.31 -18.73 11.73
N ARG A 87 9.45 -18.39 12.32
CA ARG A 87 9.50 -17.91 13.71
C ARG A 87 9.04 -16.45 13.75
N ASP A 88 8.18 -16.12 14.70
CA ASP A 88 7.72 -14.75 14.91
C ASP A 88 8.38 -14.14 16.17
N ARG A 89 8.30 -12.82 16.31
CA ARG A 89 8.76 -12.04 17.46
C ARG A 89 7.56 -11.47 18.19
N GLY A 90 6.96 -12.27 19.08
CA GLY A 90 5.82 -11.87 19.91
C GLY A 90 5.30 -13.02 20.78
N ASP A 91 4.09 -12.86 21.32
CA ASP A 91 3.37 -13.92 22.06
C ASP A 91 2.95 -15.08 21.15
N ALA A 92 2.67 -14.78 19.88
CA ALA A 92 2.66 -15.77 18.82
C ALA A 92 4.12 -16.17 18.53
N THR A 93 4.41 -17.47 18.69
CA THR A 93 5.78 -17.98 18.50
C THR A 93 6.14 -18.18 17.03
N HIS A 94 5.13 -18.19 16.16
CA HIS A 94 5.27 -18.49 14.74
C HIS A 94 4.37 -17.60 13.89
N GLU A 95 4.73 -17.45 12.62
CA GLU A 95 3.95 -16.74 11.61
C GLU A 95 3.66 -17.69 10.45
N LEU A 96 2.39 -17.85 10.11
CA LEU A 96 1.94 -18.61 8.94
C LEU A 96 1.89 -17.68 7.73
N ILE A 97 2.57 -18.05 6.65
CA ILE A 97 2.59 -17.31 5.39
C ILE A 97 2.07 -18.21 4.26
N PHE A 98 1.15 -17.69 3.45
CA PHE A 98 0.70 -18.34 2.21
C PHE A 98 0.17 -17.33 1.18
N PRO A 99 0.35 -17.60 -0.13
CA PRO A 99 -0.24 -16.78 -1.18
C PRO A 99 -1.74 -17.05 -1.30
N ALA A 100 -2.50 -15.98 -1.50
CA ALA A 100 -3.94 -16.03 -1.75
C ALA A 100 -4.30 -15.15 -2.94
N SER A 101 -5.41 -15.46 -3.61
CA SER A 101 -5.94 -14.66 -4.70
C SER A 101 -7.44 -14.49 -4.55
N ALA A 102 -7.92 -13.28 -4.83
CA ALA A 102 -9.34 -12.97 -4.84
C ALA A 102 -9.74 -12.34 -6.18
N PRO A 103 -10.93 -12.69 -6.72
CA PRO A 103 -11.43 -12.16 -7.97
C PRO A 103 -11.76 -10.65 -7.84
N PRO A 104 -11.99 -9.96 -8.96
CA PRO A 104 -12.37 -8.55 -8.96
C PRO A 104 -13.62 -8.25 -8.12
N LEU A 105 -13.59 -7.20 -7.32
CA LEU A 105 -14.69 -6.73 -6.47
C LEU A 105 -15.41 -7.91 -5.79
N GLY A 106 -14.64 -8.70 -5.06
CA GLY A 106 -15.01 -10.06 -4.73
C GLY A 106 -14.20 -10.65 -3.60
N TYR A 107 -14.42 -11.92 -3.27
CA TYR A 107 -13.66 -12.59 -2.22
C TYR A 107 -13.33 -14.04 -2.57
N SER A 108 -12.33 -14.58 -1.87
CA SER A 108 -11.99 -16.01 -1.82
C SER A 108 -11.86 -16.46 -0.36
N SER A 109 -12.40 -17.65 -0.05
CA SER A 109 -12.33 -18.27 1.27
C SER A 109 -11.36 -19.45 1.28
N TYR A 110 -10.41 -19.40 2.22
CA TYR A 110 -9.43 -20.43 2.49
C TYR A 110 -9.73 -21.11 3.83
N THR A 111 -9.37 -22.38 3.97
CA THR A 111 -9.44 -23.11 5.24
C THR A 111 -8.02 -23.38 5.72
N VAL A 112 -7.76 -23.05 6.99
CA VAL A 112 -6.48 -23.30 7.65
C VAL A 112 -6.70 -24.34 8.75
N LEU A 113 -5.89 -25.39 8.74
CA LEU A 113 -5.92 -26.47 9.73
C LEU A 113 -4.53 -26.64 10.34
N LYS A 114 -4.46 -26.60 11.66
CA LYS A 114 -3.26 -26.93 12.43
C LYS A 114 -3.02 -28.42 12.33
N THR A 115 -1.83 -28.81 11.88
CA THR A 115 -1.48 -30.23 11.70
C THR A 115 -0.55 -30.69 12.80
N ALA A 116 -0.62 -31.98 13.13
CA ALA A 116 0.34 -32.57 14.05
C ALA A 116 1.74 -32.57 13.40
N SER A 117 2.74 -32.18 14.17
CA SER A 117 4.18 -32.22 13.87
C SER A 117 4.72 -33.64 13.53
N ARG A 118 3.86 -34.64 13.26
CA ARG A 118 4.30 -36.00 12.89
C ARG A 118 5.16 -36.03 11.63
N ASP A 119 4.96 -35.07 10.72
CA ASP A 119 5.78 -34.91 9.50
C ASP A 119 7.09 -34.14 9.76
N LEU A 120 7.31 -33.62 10.98
CA LEU A 120 8.61 -33.08 11.37
C LEU A 120 9.57 -34.21 11.74
N ARG A 121 9.22 -35.40 12.25
CA ARG A 121 10.28 -36.41 12.50
C ARG A 121 10.94 -36.92 11.20
N SER A 122 10.17 -37.06 10.12
CA SER A 122 10.67 -37.43 8.79
C SER A 122 11.38 -36.27 8.09
N ARG A 123 10.81 -35.06 8.11
CA ARG A 123 11.40 -33.85 7.49
C ARG A 123 12.55 -33.26 8.29
N LEU A 124 12.55 -33.37 9.61
CA LEU A 124 13.62 -32.99 10.53
C LEU A 124 14.72 -34.05 10.50
N ALA A 125 14.46 -35.35 10.34
CA ALA A 125 15.53 -36.33 10.09
C ALA A 125 16.22 -36.10 8.73
N LYS A 126 15.45 -35.69 7.70
CA LYS A 126 16.01 -35.30 6.39
C LYS A 126 16.73 -33.94 6.46
N ARG A 127 16.17 -32.94 7.15
CA ARG A 127 16.82 -31.67 7.46
C ARG A 127 18.02 -31.82 8.39
N ILE A 128 18.07 -32.75 9.34
CA ILE A 128 19.25 -32.98 10.20
C ILE A 128 20.36 -33.68 9.40
N ARG A 129 20.02 -34.52 8.42
CA ARG A 129 20.99 -35.08 7.46
C ARG A 129 21.51 -34.05 6.44
N GLU A 130 20.71 -33.05 6.09
CA GLU A 130 21.10 -31.94 5.19
C GLU A 130 21.62 -30.68 5.93
N GLN A 131 21.31 -30.53 7.22
CA GLN A 131 21.69 -29.44 8.13
C GLN A 131 22.52 -29.97 9.31
N ALA A 132 23.44 -30.90 9.07
CA ALA A 132 24.52 -31.25 10.01
C ALA A 132 25.54 -30.11 10.19
N GLN A 133 25.09 -28.86 10.09
CA GLN A 133 25.67 -27.61 10.59
C GLN A 133 24.53 -26.58 10.64
N PRO A 134 24.14 -26.06 11.81
CA PRO A 134 23.50 -24.76 11.84
C PRO A 134 24.58 -23.75 11.44
N ARG A 135 24.66 -23.43 10.15
CA ARG A 135 25.29 -22.16 9.75
C ARG A 135 24.34 -21.06 10.18
N VAL A 136 24.45 -20.65 11.43
CA VAL A 136 24.41 -19.22 11.72
C VAL A 136 25.58 -18.67 10.92
N ASP A 137 25.36 -18.33 9.65
CA ASP A 137 26.35 -17.59 8.90
C ASP A 137 26.48 -16.25 9.63
N ALA A 138 27.48 -16.18 10.52
CA ALA A 138 27.91 -14.99 11.22
C ALA A 138 28.55 -13.97 10.26
N TRP A 139 28.34 -14.12 8.95
CA TRP A 139 28.72 -13.16 7.93
C TRP A 139 27.46 -12.63 7.25
N SER A 140 27.34 -11.32 7.35
CA SER A 140 26.35 -10.44 6.74
C SER A 140 25.75 -11.00 5.44
N PRO A 141 24.41 -11.04 5.32
CA PRO A 141 23.75 -11.57 4.13
C PRO A 141 24.26 -10.84 2.91
N ARG A 142 24.52 -11.58 1.83
CA ARG A 142 25.05 -10.99 0.59
C ARG A 142 23.95 -10.61 -0.38
N GLU A 143 22.86 -11.39 -0.41
CA GLU A 143 21.78 -11.21 -1.38
C GLU A 143 20.46 -11.87 -0.97
N ILE A 144 19.36 -11.31 -1.48
CA ILE A 144 18.06 -11.97 -1.64
C ILE A 144 17.61 -11.87 -3.09
N GLN A 145 16.83 -12.85 -3.55
CA GLN A 145 16.42 -12.92 -4.96
C GLN A 145 15.08 -13.64 -5.13
N ASN A 146 14.29 -13.22 -6.11
CA ASN A 146 13.16 -13.97 -6.65
C ASN A 146 13.26 -14.06 -8.19
N GLU A 147 12.14 -14.35 -8.86
CA GLU A 147 12.08 -14.50 -10.32
C GLU A 147 12.35 -13.19 -11.09
N HIS A 148 12.08 -12.04 -10.46
CA HIS A 148 12.08 -10.72 -11.12
C HIS A 148 13.24 -9.82 -10.66
N LEU A 149 13.65 -9.94 -9.40
CA LEU A 149 14.59 -9.03 -8.75
C LEU A 149 15.68 -9.78 -7.98
N GLN A 150 16.86 -9.18 -7.93
CA GLN A 150 17.92 -9.50 -6.98
C GLN A 150 18.30 -8.23 -6.19
N VAL A 151 18.49 -8.35 -4.89
CA VAL A 151 18.92 -7.26 -4.00
C VAL A 151 20.20 -7.68 -3.30
N LEU A 152 21.24 -6.86 -3.42
CA LEU A 152 22.55 -7.10 -2.82
C LEU A 152 22.75 -6.23 -1.59
N PHE A 153 23.47 -6.76 -0.61
CA PHE A 153 23.79 -6.07 0.64
C PHE A 153 25.29 -5.93 0.81
N ASP A 154 25.68 -4.81 1.40
CA ASP A 154 27.06 -4.58 1.79
C ASP A 154 27.41 -5.40 3.04
N PRO A 155 28.44 -6.27 3.00
CA PRO A 155 28.73 -7.16 4.11
C PRO A 155 29.38 -6.47 5.32
N VAL A 156 29.87 -5.23 5.17
CA VAL A 156 30.51 -4.48 6.25
C VAL A 156 29.47 -3.68 7.03
N THR A 157 28.54 -3.05 6.30
CA THR A 157 27.52 -2.15 6.86
C THR A 157 26.17 -2.83 7.07
N GLY A 158 25.88 -3.94 6.40
CA GLY A 158 24.59 -4.61 6.42
C GLY A 158 23.48 -3.87 5.66
N LEU A 159 23.83 -2.80 4.94
CA LEU A 159 22.89 -1.97 4.19
C LEU A 159 22.61 -2.56 2.80
N LEU A 160 21.47 -2.21 2.23
CA LEU A 160 21.20 -2.43 0.82
C LEU A 160 22.27 -1.69 0.01
N ARG A 161 22.81 -2.33 -1.03
CA ARG A 161 23.89 -1.77 -1.89
C ARG A 161 23.51 -1.71 -3.36
N GLU A 162 22.66 -2.62 -3.83
CA GLU A 162 22.28 -2.69 -5.24
C GLU A 162 20.92 -3.37 -5.40
N ILE A 163 20.14 -2.89 -6.37
CA ILE A 163 18.92 -3.57 -6.85
C ILE A 163 19.15 -3.93 -8.31
N GLN A 164 18.78 -5.15 -8.69
CA GLN A 164 18.83 -5.64 -10.06
C GLN A 164 17.44 -6.08 -10.48
N ASN A 165 16.99 -5.57 -11.63
CA ASN A 165 15.79 -6.04 -12.31
C ASN A 165 16.22 -7.06 -13.38
N LEU A 166 15.92 -8.33 -13.10
CA LEU A 166 16.33 -9.47 -13.90
C LEU A 166 15.55 -9.55 -15.21
N ASP A 167 14.26 -9.19 -15.20
CA ASP A 167 13.40 -9.18 -16.39
C ASP A 167 13.90 -8.23 -17.47
N LYS A 168 14.50 -7.10 -17.06
CA LYS A 168 15.02 -6.06 -17.95
C LYS A 168 16.54 -6.05 -18.06
N SER A 169 17.23 -6.89 -17.30
CA SER A 169 18.69 -6.93 -17.23
C SER A 169 19.31 -5.55 -16.90
N ILE A 170 18.67 -4.81 -15.98
CA ILE A 170 19.19 -3.52 -15.49
C ILE A 170 19.56 -3.63 -14.02
N SER A 171 20.60 -2.91 -13.61
CA SER A 171 21.02 -2.82 -12.22
C SER A 171 21.29 -1.37 -11.81
N LEU A 172 21.10 -1.09 -10.53
CA LEU A 172 21.36 0.21 -9.95
C LEU A 172 22.07 0.05 -8.59
N PRO A 173 23.31 0.53 -8.45
CA PRO A 173 23.90 0.76 -7.14
C PRO A 173 23.07 1.78 -6.38
N VAL A 174 22.44 1.32 -5.29
CA VAL A 174 21.59 2.14 -4.44
C VAL A 174 21.83 1.74 -2.99
N SER A 175 22.13 2.70 -2.14
CA SER A 175 22.17 2.50 -0.70
C SER A 175 20.91 3.05 -0.05
N GLN A 176 20.36 2.33 0.93
CA GLN A 176 19.28 2.85 1.78
C GLN A 176 19.72 2.83 3.24
N ASN A 177 19.51 3.95 3.95
CA ASN A 177 19.79 4.07 5.37
C ASN A 177 18.83 5.08 6.05
N PHE A 178 18.79 5.07 7.38
CA PHE A 178 18.03 6.01 8.19
C PHE A 178 18.90 7.14 8.72
N PHE A 179 18.36 8.35 8.64
CA PHE A 179 18.96 9.56 9.17
C PHE A 179 17.91 10.35 9.97
N TRP A 180 18.33 11.43 10.62
CA TRP A 180 17.43 12.38 11.22
C TRP A 180 17.94 13.81 11.13
N TYR A 181 17.03 14.74 10.87
CA TYR A 181 17.28 16.15 11.06
C TYR A 181 17.01 16.53 12.51
N ASN A 182 17.91 17.34 13.08
CA ASN A 182 17.70 17.92 14.39
C ASN A 182 16.77 19.13 14.25
N ALA A 183 15.66 19.10 14.98
CA ALA A 183 14.65 20.14 14.93
C ALA A 183 15.21 21.46 15.51
N SER A 184 15.09 22.55 14.75
CA SER A 184 15.41 23.88 15.26
C SER A 184 14.44 24.28 16.37
N ILE A 185 14.97 24.93 17.42
CA ILE A 185 14.20 25.53 18.51
C ILE A 185 14.11 27.06 18.36
N GLY A 186 14.52 27.58 17.21
CA GLY A 186 14.85 28.99 17.02
C GLY A 186 16.36 29.24 17.10
N ASN A 187 16.77 30.40 16.60
CA ASN A 187 18.14 30.92 16.65
C ASN A 187 18.10 32.46 16.64
N ASP A 188 19.27 33.10 16.69
CA ASP A 188 19.39 34.57 16.73
C ASP A 188 18.73 35.27 15.53
N ASP A 189 18.72 34.62 14.36
CA ASP A 189 18.09 35.15 13.14
C ASP A 189 16.55 35.03 13.17
N SER A 190 16.02 33.99 13.82
CA SER A 190 14.59 33.70 13.84
C SER A 190 14.21 32.77 14.98
N ALA A 191 13.23 33.20 15.78
CA ALA A 191 12.63 32.42 16.85
C ALA A 191 11.75 31.23 16.37
N GLN A 192 11.65 30.99 15.06
CA GLN A 192 10.82 29.92 14.50
C GLN A 192 11.33 28.53 14.89
N ALA A 193 10.60 27.77 15.70
CA ALA A 193 10.89 26.36 15.94
C ALA A 193 10.33 25.45 14.82
N SER A 194 10.83 24.22 14.72
CA SER A 194 10.14 23.13 14.00
C SER A 194 8.98 22.63 14.86
N GLY A 195 7.84 22.29 14.25
CA GLY A 195 6.64 21.85 14.96
C GLY A 195 5.66 21.08 14.06
N ALA A 196 4.39 21.05 14.46
CA ALA A 196 3.37 20.27 13.75
C ALA A 196 3.21 20.66 12.26
N TYR A 197 3.36 21.94 11.93
CA TYR A 197 3.18 22.51 10.59
C TYR A 197 4.52 22.79 9.90
N ILE A 198 5.46 23.38 10.65
CA ILE A 198 6.73 23.84 10.10
C ILE A 198 7.78 22.75 10.27
N PHE A 199 8.44 22.38 9.16
CA PHE A 199 9.71 21.67 9.18
C PHE A 199 10.84 22.71 9.09
N ARG A 200 11.63 22.84 10.16
CA ARG A 200 12.82 23.69 10.19
C ARG A 200 14.00 22.94 10.81
N PRO A 201 14.85 22.28 10.00
CA PRO A 201 16.04 21.64 10.52
C PRO A 201 17.05 22.70 10.98
N ASN A 202 17.78 22.44 12.06
CA ASN A 202 18.78 23.40 12.55
C ASN A 202 20.05 23.47 11.68
N ARG A 203 20.25 22.50 10.79
CA ARG A 203 21.35 22.44 9.82
C ARG A 203 20.97 21.57 8.62
N SER A 204 21.68 21.75 7.51
CA SER A 204 21.36 21.06 6.25
C SER A 204 21.75 19.57 6.21
N GLU A 205 22.79 19.17 6.95
CA GLU A 205 23.27 17.78 6.94
C GLU A 205 22.61 16.98 8.06
N PRO A 206 21.84 15.91 7.78
CA PRO A 206 21.24 15.11 8.84
C PRO A 206 22.27 14.22 9.54
N PHE A 207 21.87 13.62 10.66
CA PHE A 207 22.68 12.66 11.40
C PHE A 207 22.26 11.24 11.04
N ARG A 208 23.22 10.34 10.81
CA ARG A 208 22.92 8.91 10.63
C ARG A 208 22.33 8.35 11.92
N VAL A 209 21.27 7.55 11.82
CA VAL A 209 20.77 6.76 12.96
C VAL A 209 21.81 5.72 13.37
N ALA A 210 22.42 5.06 12.38
CA ALA A 210 23.54 4.15 12.58
C ALA A 210 24.43 4.07 11.33
N GLY A 211 25.72 3.81 11.54
CA GLY A 211 26.68 3.55 10.45
C GLY A 211 26.61 2.12 9.89
N ARG A 212 26.01 1.19 10.65
CA ARG A 212 25.86 -0.23 10.28
C ARG A 212 24.56 -0.76 10.87
N ALA A 213 23.91 -1.70 10.19
CA ALA A 213 22.77 -2.44 10.70
C ALA A 213 23.19 -3.86 11.09
N ARG A 214 22.69 -4.36 12.23
CA ARG A 214 22.79 -5.79 12.56
C ARG A 214 21.77 -6.55 11.74
N THR A 215 22.24 -7.55 11.01
CA THR A 215 21.42 -8.26 10.03
C THR A 215 21.23 -9.73 10.34
N TYR A 216 20.08 -10.28 9.96
CA TYR A 216 19.91 -11.72 9.79
C TYR A 216 18.99 -12.03 8.61
N LEU A 217 19.17 -13.21 8.03
CA LEU A 217 18.54 -13.65 6.80
C LEU A 217 17.51 -14.74 7.07
N VAL A 218 16.36 -14.63 6.40
CA VAL A 218 15.36 -15.69 6.32
C VAL A 218 15.11 -15.97 4.84
N LYS A 219 15.27 -17.23 4.42
CA LYS A 219 14.92 -17.68 3.06
C LYS A 219 14.01 -18.89 3.13
N ASN A 220 12.86 -18.80 2.49
CA ASN A 220 11.96 -19.93 2.27
C ASN A 220 11.39 -19.86 0.84
N LYS A 221 10.47 -20.77 0.50
CA LYS A 221 9.92 -20.86 -0.87
C LYS A 221 8.98 -19.72 -1.25
N LEU A 222 8.43 -19.00 -0.28
CA LEU A 222 7.46 -17.94 -0.48
C LEU A 222 8.08 -16.55 -0.38
N VAL A 223 9.12 -16.41 0.45
CA VAL A 223 9.72 -15.10 0.76
C VAL A 223 11.18 -15.23 1.16
N GLN A 224 11.96 -14.22 0.77
CA GLN A 224 13.30 -13.96 1.29
C GLN A 224 13.32 -12.60 2.00
N GLU A 225 13.86 -12.57 3.22
CA GLU A 225 13.87 -11.39 4.08
C GLU A 225 15.26 -11.15 4.66
N VAL A 226 15.70 -9.90 4.65
CA VAL A 226 16.83 -9.42 5.46
C VAL A 226 16.30 -8.45 6.50
N TYR A 227 16.42 -8.84 7.76
CA TYR A 227 16.09 -7.97 8.88
C TYR A 227 17.30 -7.10 9.18
N GLN A 228 17.09 -5.79 9.35
CA GLN A 228 18.10 -4.80 9.63
C GLN A 228 17.74 -4.07 10.93
N ASN A 229 18.57 -4.20 11.95
CA ASN A 229 18.43 -3.45 13.20
C ASN A 229 19.50 -2.34 13.24
N PHE A 230 19.07 -1.09 13.16
CA PHE A 230 19.94 0.10 13.14
C PHE A 230 20.19 0.59 14.57
N SER A 231 19.14 0.63 15.40
CA SER A 231 19.20 1.02 16.81
C SER A 231 18.09 0.35 17.61
N SER A 232 18.05 0.56 18.93
CA SER A 232 16.95 0.08 19.80
C SER A 232 15.57 0.62 19.40
N TRP A 233 15.50 1.70 18.64
CA TRP A 233 14.27 2.40 18.25
C TRP A 233 14.08 2.50 16.72
N CYS A 234 14.96 1.88 15.93
CA CYS A 234 14.90 1.94 14.46
C CYS A 234 15.30 0.61 13.83
N SER A 235 14.37 -0.01 13.10
CA SER A 235 14.59 -1.27 12.41
C SER A 235 13.83 -1.33 11.08
N GLN A 236 14.27 -2.22 10.19
CA GLN A 236 13.66 -2.45 8.89
C GLN A 236 13.68 -3.94 8.54
N VAL A 237 12.72 -4.39 7.75
CA VAL A 237 12.76 -5.68 7.06
C VAL A 237 12.72 -5.43 5.55
N VAL A 238 13.77 -5.90 4.86
CA VAL A 238 13.87 -5.88 3.40
C VAL A 238 13.33 -7.21 2.88
N ARG A 239 12.29 -7.17 2.04
CA ARG A 239 11.51 -8.35 1.69
C ARG A 239 11.32 -8.49 0.18
N LEU A 240 11.51 -9.72 -0.31
CA LEU A 240 11.15 -10.16 -1.65
C LEU A 240 10.27 -11.41 -1.56
N TYR A 241 9.01 -11.27 -1.97
CA TYR A 241 8.10 -12.39 -2.16
C TYR A 241 8.31 -13.07 -3.51
N ALA A 242 8.02 -14.36 -3.61
CA ALA A 242 7.95 -15.05 -4.90
C ALA A 242 6.91 -14.37 -5.82
N GLY A 243 7.26 -14.20 -7.10
CA GLY A 243 6.42 -13.58 -8.13
C GLY A 243 6.22 -12.06 -8.02
N GLN A 244 6.94 -11.38 -7.12
CA GLN A 244 6.81 -9.93 -6.91
C GLN A 244 7.93 -9.15 -7.60
N ALA A 245 7.60 -8.11 -8.38
CA ALA A 245 8.58 -7.29 -9.12
C ALA A 245 8.98 -5.99 -8.40
N TYR A 246 8.90 -5.95 -7.07
CA TYR A 246 9.34 -4.81 -6.24
C TYR A 246 9.93 -5.28 -4.90
N VAL A 247 10.80 -4.46 -4.31
CA VAL A 247 11.34 -4.68 -2.96
C VAL A 247 10.42 -4.02 -1.94
N GLU A 248 10.00 -4.75 -0.92
CA GLU A 248 9.27 -4.16 0.21
C GLU A 248 10.23 -3.83 1.35
N LEU A 249 10.20 -2.59 1.83
CA LEU A 249 10.93 -2.11 2.99
C LEU A 249 9.93 -1.78 4.10
N GLU A 250 9.72 -2.70 5.03
CA GLU A 250 8.89 -2.46 6.22
C GLU A 250 9.75 -1.85 7.33
N TRP A 251 9.50 -0.61 7.68
CA TRP A 251 10.26 0.12 8.70
C TRP A 251 9.45 0.24 10.00
N THR A 252 10.13 0.19 11.13
CA THR A 252 9.58 0.48 12.47
C THR A 252 10.48 1.49 13.15
N VAL A 253 9.93 2.66 13.47
CA VAL A 253 10.63 3.80 14.07
C VAL A 253 9.88 4.23 15.34
N GLY A 254 10.62 4.27 16.44
CA GLY A 254 10.16 4.73 17.75
C GLY A 254 10.35 3.69 18.86
N PRO A 255 10.24 4.10 20.14
CA PRO A 255 10.06 5.48 20.59
C PRO A 255 11.29 6.33 20.27
N ILE A 256 11.11 7.49 19.63
CA ILE A 256 12.24 8.35 19.23
C ILE A 256 12.84 8.95 20.51
N PRO A 257 14.13 8.74 20.82
CA PRO A 257 14.71 9.21 22.08
C PRO A 257 14.78 10.74 22.13
N ILE A 258 14.50 11.31 23.30
CA ILE A 258 14.53 12.76 23.55
C ILE A 258 15.29 13.13 24.83
N ASP A 259 15.95 12.15 25.48
CA ASP A 259 16.70 12.36 26.72
C ASP A 259 17.89 13.31 26.54
N ASP A 260 18.32 13.50 25.29
CA ASP A 260 19.33 14.47 24.87
C ASP A 260 18.78 15.90 24.68
N GLY A 261 17.48 16.12 24.90
CA GLY A 261 16.82 17.40 24.70
C GLY A 261 16.68 17.82 23.23
N LEU A 262 16.85 16.88 22.28
CA LEU A 262 16.80 17.17 20.84
C LEU A 262 15.55 16.58 20.19
N GLY A 263 14.76 17.44 19.52
CA GLY A 263 13.71 16.99 18.61
C GLY A 263 14.30 16.36 17.35
N LYS A 264 13.70 15.27 16.86
CA LYS A 264 14.25 14.49 15.74
C LYS A 264 13.19 14.21 14.68
N GLU A 265 13.58 14.40 13.43
CA GLU A 265 12.75 14.19 12.25
C GLU A 265 13.41 13.12 11.39
N ILE A 266 12.88 11.90 11.47
CA ILE A 266 13.52 10.68 10.97
C ILE A 266 13.20 10.50 9.50
N ILE A 267 14.23 10.22 8.70
CA ILE A 267 14.12 10.03 7.26
C ILE A 267 14.67 8.66 6.85
N SER A 268 14.01 8.02 5.89
CA SER A 268 14.56 6.94 5.08
C SER A 268 15.14 7.56 3.82
N ARG A 269 16.44 7.38 3.58
CA ARG A 269 17.16 7.99 2.45
C ARG A 269 17.75 6.93 1.55
N PHE A 270 17.52 7.10 0.25
CA PHE A 270 18.09 6.34 -0.85
C PHE A 270 19.17 7.19 -1.53
N GLU A 271 20.35 6.62 -1.76
CA GLU A 271 21.49 7.28 -2.40
C GLU A 271 21.98 6.42 -3.57
N THR A 272 22.14 7.05 -4.73
CA THR A 272 22.62 6.41 -5.98
C THR A 272 23.71 7.29 -6.61
N SER A 273 24.35 6.80 -7.67
CA SER A 273 25.32 7.56 -8.46
C SER A 273 24.69 8.39 -9.60
N LEU A 274 23.35 8.40 -9.70
CA LEU A 274 22.64 9.07 -10.80
C LEU A 274 22.83 10.58 -10.76
N GLN A 275 23.06 11.19 -11.92
CA GLN A 275 23.08 12.64 -12.09
C GLN A 275 21.67 13.10 -12.48
N THR A 276 20.92 13.64 -11.53
CA THR A 276 19.50 13.98 -11.72
C THR A 276 19.27 15.46 -12.02
N ASP A 277 20.32 16.29 -12.02
CA ASP A 277 20.28 17.73 -12.26
C ASP A 277 19.30 18.46 -11.33
N GLY A 278 19.24 18.01 -10.07
CA GLY A 278 18.28 18.48 -9.07
C GLY A 278 16.81 18.15 -9.36
N ARG A 279 16.52 17.23 -10.29
CA ARG A 279 15.15 16.86 -10.69
C ARG A 279 14.66 15.58 -10.03
N PHE A 280 13.42 15.62 -9.56
CA PHE A 280 12.71 14.48 -9.00
C PHE A 280 11.21 14.67 -9.20
N TYR A 281 10.42 13.64 -8.96
CA TYR A 281 9.01 13.63 -9.31
C TYR A 281 8.21 13.13 -8.12
N THR A 282 7.14 13.86 -7.77
CA THR A 282 6.22 13.48 -6.68
C THR A 282 4.80 13.50 -7.21
N ASP A 283 3.92 12.66 -6.68
CA ASP A 283 2.51 12.80 -6.99
C ASP A 283 1.87 14.07 -6.41
N ALA A 284 0.69 14.40 -6.93
CA ALA A 284 -0.26 15.35 -6.37
C ALA A 284 -1.53 14.58 -5.97
N ASN A 285 -1.75 14.39 -4.67
CA ASN A 285 -2.89 13.68 -4.10
C ASN A 285 -3.07 12.25 -4.66
N GLY A 286 -1.96 11.56 -4.96
CA GLY A 286 -1.95 10.21 -5.53
C GLY A 286 -2.25 10.13 -7.02
N ARG A 287 -2.41 11.26 -7.71
CA ARG A 287 -2.85 11.34 -9.11
C ARG A 287 -1.74 11.83 -10.05
N GLU A 288 -1.72 13.12 -10.35
CA GLU A 288 -0.79 13.72 -11.30
C GLU A 288 0.64 13.63 -10.77
N ILE A 289 1.62 13.49 -11.66
CA ILE A 289 3.03 13.50 -11.33
C ILE A 289 3.59 14.88 -11.66
N LEU A 290 4.09 15.55 -10.64
CA LEU A 290 4.70 16.85 -10.77
C LEU A 290 6.21 16.72 -10.78
N GLU A 291 6.84 17.29 -11.81
CA GLU A 291 8.28 17.52 -11.81
C GLU A 291 8.62 18.56 -10.75
N ARG A 292 9.56 18.21 -9.89
CA ARG A 292 10.17 19.07 -8.89
C ARG A 292 11.61 19.36 -9.30
N ARG A 293 12.06 20.57 -8.98
CA ARG A 293 13.45 20.97 -9.15
C ARG A 293 13.93 21.62 -7.87
N ARG A 294 15.02 21.09 -7.31
CA ARG A 294 15.68 21.62 -6.12
C ARG A 294 16.00 23.10 -6.32
N ASP A 295 15.70 23.92 -5.31
CA ASP A 295 15.95 25.37 -5.26
C ASP A 295 15.31 26.18 -6.40
N TYR A 296 14.19 25.70 -6.95
CA TYR A 296 13.52 26.36 -8.07
C TYR A 296 12.02 26.57 -7.82
N ARG A 297 11.50 27.68 -8.38
CA ARG A 297 10.07 28.02 -8.40
C ARG A 297 9.72 28.57 -9.78
N ALA A 298 8.61 28.08 -10.34
CA ALA A 298 8.20 28.44 -11.70
C ALA A 298 7.63 29.87 -11.80
N THR A 299 7.06 30.39 -10.71
CA THR A 299 6.28 31.64 -10.72
C THR A 299 6.98 32.83 -10.07
N TRP A 300 8.14 32.64 -9.43
CA TRP A 300 8.96 33.73 -8.88
C TRP A 300 10.44 33.33 -8.78
N ASN A 301 11.33 34.32 -8.66
CA ASN A 301 12.75 34.08 -8.40
C ASN A 301 12.95 33.74 -6.91
N LEU A 302 13.37 32.51 -6.61
CA LEU A 302 13.53 32.04 -5.24
C LEU A 302 14.80 32.63 -4.61
N SER A 303 14.64 33.34 -3.49
CA SER A 303 15.74 33.56 -2.55
C SER A 303 15.78 32.37 -1.59
N GLN A 304 16.85 31.58 -1.65
CA GLN A 304 16.95 30.37 -0.85
C GLN A 304 17.41 30.70 0.57
N THR A 305 16.54 30.48 1.56
CA THR A 305 16.80 30.69 2.99
C THR A 305 16.72 29.40 3.81
N GLU A 306 16.05 28.37 3.29
CA GLU A 306 15.78 27.10 3.95
C GLU A 306 16.09 25.96 2.96
N PRO A 307 17.38 25.64 2.75
CA PRO A 307 17.84 24.78 1.65
C PRO A 307 17.30 23.34 1.72
N VAL A 308 16.93 22.87 2.91
CA VAL A 308 16.28 21.56 3.10
C VAL A 308 14.77 21.69 3.04
N ALA A 309 14.16 22.40 3.99
CA ALA A 309 12.71 22.46 4.13
C ALA A 309 12.01 23.05 2.89
N GLY A 310 12.64 24.01 2.21
CA GLY A 310 12.13 24.59 0.97
C GLY A 310 12.08 23.61 -0.21
N ASN A 311 12.65 22.41 -0.09
CA ASN A 311 12.65 21.38 -1.13
C ASN A 311 11.83 20.14 -0.78
N TYR A 312 11.17 20.12 0.38
CA TYR A 312 10.24 19.06 0.74
C TYR A 312 8.87 19.24 0.11
N TYR A 313 8.31 18.15 -0.41
CA TYR A 313 6.99 18.10 -1.05
C TYR A 313 6.15 16.98 -0.44
N PRO A 314 4.80 17.10 -0.46
CA PRO A 314 3.94 16.00 -0.09
C PRO A 314 4.10 14.85 -1.08
N VAL A 315 4.20 13.64 -0.54
CA VAL A 315 4.18 12.37 -1.26
C VAL A 315 3.01 11.57 -0.70
N ASN A 316 1.90 11.50 -1.43
CA ASN A 316 0.72 10.75 -0.98
C ASN A 316 0.71 9.31 -1.49
N SER A 317 1.47 9.02 -2.55
CA SER A 317 1.58 7.68 -3.13
C SER A 317 2.99 7.32 -3.59
N ARG A 318 3.76 8.24 -4.18
CA ARG A 318 5.04 7.94 -4.82
C ARG A 318 5.97 9.13 -5.03
N ILE A 319 7.26 8.82 -4.99
CA ILE A 319 8.37 9.69 -5.38
C ILE A 319 9.34 8.91 -6.29
N TYR A 320 9.93 9.56 -7.29
CA TYR A 320 10.95 8.92 -8.14
C TYR A 320 12.00 9.87 -8.73
N ILE A 321 13.10 9.29 -9.18
CA ILE A 321 14.15 9.91 -10.01
C ILE A 321 14.33 9.11 -11.31
N LYS A 322 14.74 9.78 -12.40
CA LYS A 322 14.95 9.16 -13.73
C LYS A 322 16.26 8.35 -13.79
N PHE A 323 16.35 7.40 -14.73
CA PHE A 323 16.83 6.00 -14.57
C PHE A 323 15.75 5.08 -13.96
N GLN A 324 14.77 5.71 -13.30
CA GLN A 324 13.49 5.15 -12.84
C GLN A 324 13.61 4.23 -11.63
N LEU A 325 14.15 4.82 -10.55
CA LEU A 325 13.99 4.33 -9.18
C LEU A 325 12.75 4.99 -8.57
N THR A 326 11.72 4.21 -8.29
CA THR A 326 10.45 4.69 -7.73
C THR A 326 10.22 4.11 -6.35
N VAL A 327 9.78 4.95 -5.42
CA VAL A 327 9.38 4.54 -4.08
C VAL A 327 7.90 4.86 -3.88
N LEU A 328 7.09 3.83 -3.65
CA LEU A 328 5.72 3.99 -3.20
C LEU A 328 5.65 4.06 -1.67
N THR A 329 4.70 4.83 -1.18
CA THR A 329 4.44 5.04 0.25
C THR A 329 3.09 4.46 0.65
N ASP A 330 2.99 3.84 1.82
CA ASP A 330 1.74 3.33 2.39
C ASP A 330 0.85 4.41 3.04
N ARG A 331 1.37 5.64 3.16
CA ARG A 331 0.73 6.80 3.77
C ARG A 331 1.36 8.08 3.25
N SER A 332 0.73 9.21 3.56
CA SER A 332 1.28 10.52 3.23
C SER A 332 2.56 10.81 4.01
N GLN A 333 3.61 11.21 3.31
CA GLN A 333 4.92 11.56 3.86
C GLN A 333 5.44 12.84 3.22
N GLY A 334 6.39 13.50 3.87
CA GLY A 334 7.20 14.55 3.22
C GLY A 334 8.39 13.90 2.53
N GLY A 335 8.66 14.24 1.27
CA GLY A 335 9.79 13.71 0.53
C GLY A 335 10.54 14.76 -0.30
N SER A 336 11.81 14.47 -0.60
CA SER A 336 12.72 15.38 -1.33
C SER A 336 13.82 14.62 -2.07
N SER A 337 14.57 15.33 -2.91
CA SER A 337 15.86 14.92 -3.47
C SER A 337 16.90 16.02 -3.17
N MET A 338 17.64 15.82 -2.08
CA MET A 338 18.51 16.86 -1.51
C MET A 338 19.84 17.01 -2.23
N VAL A 339 20.32 15.94 -2.86
CA VAL A 339 21.50 15.92 -3.73
C VAL A 339 21.17 15.07 -4.95
N ASP A 340 21.96 15.20 -6.01
CA ASP A 340 21.73 14.42 -7.22
C ASP A 340 21.82 12.92 -6.93
N GLY A 341 20.89 12.17 -7.52
CA GLY A 341 20.79 10.73 -7.32
C GLY A 341 20.26 10.30 -5.95
N SER A 342 19.84 11.22 -5.07
CA SER A 342 19.22 10.87 -3.79
C SER A 342 17.71 11.09 -3.77
N MET A 343 17.04 10.33 -2.92
CA MET A 343 15.65 10.58 -2.53
C MET A 343 15.50 10.30 -1.04
N GLU A 344 14.71 11.10 -0.34
CA GLU A 344 14.41 10.87 1.07
C GLU A 344 12.94 11.06 1.37
N LEU A 345 12.47 10.29 2.37
CA LEU A 345 11.11 10.29 2.86
C LEU A 345 11.15 10.39 4.38
N MET A 346 10.49 11.41 4.93
CA MET A 346 10.33 11.59 6.36
C MET A 346 9.26 10.63 6.89
N VAL A 347 9.69 9.69 7.73
CA VAL A 347 8.86 8.56 8.19
C VAL A 347 8.25 8.79 9.57
N HIS A 348 8.88 9.60 10.41
CA HIS A 348 8.38 9.91 11.76
C HIS A 348 9.03 11.20 12.31
N ARG A 349 8.36 11.89 13.23
CA ARG A 349 8.84 13.12 13.88
C ARG A 349 8.48 13.09 15.36
N ARG A 350 9.40 13.54 16.23
CA ARG A 350 9.11 13.82 17.64
C ARG A 350 9.79 15.13 18.03
N LEU A 351 8.99 16.13 18.34
CA LEU A 351 9.42 17.52 18.51
C LEU A 351 9.08 18.01 19.91
N LEU A 352 9.94 18.89 20.45
CA LEU A 352 9.85 19.33 21.84
C LEU A 352 9.22 20.72 22.00
N TYR A 353 8.93 21.41 20.90
CA TYR A 353 8.42 22.77 20.88
C TYR A 353 7.23 22.90 19.92
N ASP A 354 6.33 23.83 20.22
CA ASP A 354 5.29 24.30 19.30
C ASP A 354 5.91 25.27 18.27
N ASP A 355 5.40 25.25 17.04
CA ASP A 355 5.88 26.14 15.97
C ASP A 355 5.11 27.47 15.88
N ASN A 356 4.23 27.75 16.85
CA ASN A 356 3.41 28.94 16.96
C ASN A 356 2.54 29.18 15.72
N ARG A 357 1.86 28.13 15.24
CA ARG A 357 0.85 28.21 14.17
C ARG A 357 -0.59 27.98 14.64
N GLY A 358 -0.79 27.90 15.95
CA GLY A 358 -2.12 27.94 16.58
C GLY A 358 -2.58 26.64 17.22
N VAL A 359 -1.84 25.54 17.09
CA VAL A 359 -2.15 24.28 17.81
C VAL A 359 -1.81 24.38 19.30
N GLY A 360 -0.72 25.07 19.66
CA GLY A 360 -0.35 25.33 21.05
C GLY A 360 0.23 24.12 21.79
N GLU A 361 0.65 23.09 21.05
CA GLU A 361 1.21 21.86 21.59
C GLU A 361 2.39 21.39 20.73
N PRO A 362 3.49 20.90 21.34
CA PRO A 362 4.56 20.27 20.58
C PRO A 362 4.06 18.97 19.92
N LEU A 363 4.65 18.59 18.78
CA LEU A 363 4.41 17.28 18.15
C LEU A 363 5.11 16.16 18.95
N LEU A 364 4.55 15.84 20.12
CA LEU A 364 5.13 14.97 21.14
C LEU A 364 4.17 13.83 21.51
N GLU A 365 3.80 13.02 20.52
CA GLU A 365 2.83 11.93 20.71
C GLU A 365 3.36 10.88 21.71
N PRO A 366 2.64 10.60 22.82
CA PRO A 366 3.16 9.78 23.92
C PRO A 366 3.17 8.27 23.62
N GLY A 367 2.43 7.81 22.61
CA GLY A 367 2.23 6.38 22.37
C GLY A 367 1.43 5.69 23.48
N VAL A 368 1.30 4.37 23.40
CA VAL A 368 0.52 3.56 24.37
C VAL A 368 1.24 3.40 25.71
N TYR A 369 2.58 3.37 25.70
CA TYR A 369 3.39 3.20 26.91
C TYR A 369 3.91 4.52 27.49
N HIS A 370 3.45 5.66 26.98
CA HIS A 370 3.84 7.02 27.41
C HIS A 370 5.33 7.38 27.26
N ASP A 371 6.10 6.59 26.53
CA ASP A 371 7.53 6.79 26.26
C ASP A 371 7.80 7.33 24.85
N GLY A 372 6.77 7.47 24.01
CA GLY A 372 6.81 8.00 22.64
C GLY A 372 6.16 7.06 21.62
N LEU A 373 5.45 7.63 20.65
CA LEU A 373 4.78 6.83 19.62
C LEU A 373 5.77 6.03 18.76
N VAL A 374 5.48 4.73 18.60
CA VAL A 374 6.14 3.85 17.63
C VAL A 374 5.29 3.73 16.38
N VAL A 375 5.88 3.99 15.22
CA VAL A 375 5.21 3.90 13.93
C VAL A 375 5.86 2.81 13.09
N ARG A 376 5.03 1.97 12.49
CA ARG A 376 5.42 1.01 11.47
C ARG A 376 4.78 1.38 10.14
N GLY A 377 5.53 1.31 9.05
CA GLY A 377 5.03 1.53 7.71
C GLY A 377 5.88 0.83 6.65
N ARG A 378 5.55 1.06 5.38
CA ARG A 378 6.19 0.38 4.25
C ARG A 378 6.56 1.34 3.13
N HIS A 379 7.69 1.05 2.50
CA HIS A 379 8.09 1.60 1.20
C HIS A 379 8.19 0.47 0.18
N LEU A 380 7.58 0.62 -0.99
CA LEU A 380 7.74 -0.33 -2.10
C LEU A 380 8.66 0.26 -3.15
N VAL A 381 9.80 -0.39 -3.39
CA VAL A 381 10.86 0.13 -4.24
C VAL A 381 10.87 -0.61 -5.57
N PHE A 382 10.72 0.14 -6.65
CA PHE A 382 10.74 -0.33 -8.02
C PHE A 382 12.00 0.18 -8.73
N LEU A 383 12.67 -0.71 -9.43
CA LEU A 383 13.69 -0.39 -10.42
C LEU A 383 13.21 -0.89 -11.77
N ASP A 384 13.00 0.00 -12.72
CA ASP A 384 12.45 -0.35 -14.04
C ASP A 384 12.98 0.65 -15.10
N THR A 385 12.54 0.56 -16.35
CA THR A 385 12.80 1.60 -17.35
C THR A 385 11.74 2.71 -17.28
N VAL A 386 12.05 3.88 -17.84
CA VAL A 386 11.13 5.04 -17.85
C VAL A 386 9.84 4.69 -18.59
N GLU A 387 9.91 3.86 -19.63
CA GLU A 387 8.79 3.51 -20.51
C GLU A 387 7.80 2.53 -19.85
N SER A 388 8.29 1.63 -18.98
CA SER A 388 7.47 0.59 -18.33
C SER A 388 7.04 0.93 -16.90
N SER A 389 7.82 1.73 -16.17
CA SER A 389 7.63 1.89 -14.73
C SER A 389 6.27 2.46 -14.35
N ALA A 390 5.75 3.40 -15.14
CA ALA A 390 4.43 3.98 -14.93
C ALA A 390 3.35 2.91 -14.81
N TYR A 391 3.40 1.90 -15.69
CA TYR A 391 2.46 0.79 -15.67
C TYR A 391 2.49 0.02 -14.35
N GLN A 392 3.68 -0.28 -13.84
CA GLN A 392 3.84 -1.03 -12.59
C GLN A 392 3.44 -0.20 -11.36
N HIS A 393 4.02 1.00 -11.22
CA HIS A 393 3.86 1.77 -9.99
C HIS A 393 2.44 2.34 -9.84
N ARG A 394 1.70 2.61 -10.93
CA ARG A 394 0.29 3.06 -10.88
C ARG A 394 -0.62 1.95 -10.36
N LEU A 395 -0.47 0.74 -10.90
CA LEU A 395 -1.28 -0.42 -10.51
C LEU A 395 -0.98 -0.83 -9.07
N GLN A 396 0.30 -0.86 -8.68
CA GLN A 396 0.66 -1.17 -7.29
C GLN A 396 0.20 -0.07 -6.33
N ALA A 397 0.33 1.22 -6.67
CA ALA A 397 -0.16 2.29 -5.80
C ALA A 397 -1.68 2.20 -5.56
N GLN A 398 -2.45 1.79 -6.57
CA GLN A 398 -3.87 1.51 -6.38
C GLN A 398 -4.08 0.31 -5.44
N GLN A 399 -3.32 -0.77 -5.61
CA GLN A 399 -3.40 -1.94 -4.74
C GLN A 399 -3.02 -1.62 -3.29
N GLU A 400 -2.06 -0.72 -3.04
CA GLU A 400 -1.73 -0.26 -1.69
C GLU A 400 -2.85 0.61 -1.10
N PHE A 401 -3.41 1.54 -1.88
CA PHE A 401 -4.52 2.38 -1.44
C PHE A 401 -5.79 1.56 -1.15
N MET A 402 -6.05 0.53 -1.97
CA MET A 402 -7.20 -0.36 -1.90
C MET A 402 -6.77 -1.77 -1.45
N ALA A 403 -5.90 -1.83 -0.43
CA ALA A 403 -5.36 -3.09 0.07
C ALA A 403 -6.47 -4.10 0.37
N PRO A 404 -6.34 -5.37 -0.07
CA PRO A 404 -7.29 -6.42 0.24
C PRO A 404 -7.54 -6.54 1.74
N GLN A 405 -8.80 -6.74 2.11
CA GLN A 405 -9.21 -6.84 3.51
C GLN A 405 -9.27 -8.31 3.93
N LEU A 406 -8.75 -8.59 5.13
CA LEU A 406 -8.76 -9.92 5.71
C LEU A 406 -9.90 -10.06 6.72
N VAL A 407 -10.77 -11.05 6.51
CA VAL A 407 -11.83 -11.42 7.45
C VAL A 407 -11.64 -12.88 7.85
N LEU A 408 -11.71 -13.17 9.14
CA LEU A 408 -11.51 -14.51 9.67
C LEU A 408 -12.80 -15.06 10.25
N ALA A 409 -12.91 -16.38 10.35
CA ALA A 409 -14.02 -17.02 11.06
C ALA A 409 -13.56 -18.37 11.63
N PRO A 410 -14.17 -18.87 12.73
CA PRO A 410 -13.91 -20.22 13.23
C PRO A 410 -14.22 -21.31 12.18
N GLY A 411 -15.25 -21.08 11.35
CA GLY A 411 -15.74 -22.02 10.36
C GLY A 411 -16.74 -23.04 10.91
N GLY A 412 -17.53 -23.62 10.02
CA GLY A 412 -18.57 -24.61 10.37
C GLY A 412 -19.89 -23.98 10.80
N GLY A 413 -20.13 -22.70 10.46
CA GLY A 413 -21.38 -22.01 10.68
C GLY A 413 -22.58 -22.62 9.93
N PRO A 414 -23.82 -22.33 10.39
CA PRO A 414 -25.02 -22.77 9.69
C PRO A 414 -25.22 -21.97 8.39
N SER A 415 -25.94 -22.56 7.44
CA SER A 415 -26.36 -21.83 6.24
C SER A 415 -27.18 -20.59 6.62
N PHE A 416 -26.92 -19.48 5.93
CA PHE A 416 -27.61 -18.21 6.14
C PHE A 416 -29.10 -18.31 5.78
N HIS A 417 -29.41 -18.97 4.66
CA HIS A 417 -30.76 -19.39 4.29
C HIS A 417 -30.85 -20.90 4.08
N ARG A 418 -32.03 -21.47 4.35
CA ARG A 418 -32.27 -22.91 4.20
C ARG A 418 -32.14 -23.33 2.73
N GLY A 419 -31.19 -24.21 2.42
CA GLY A 419 -30.96 -24.71 1.06
C GLY A 419 -30.06 -23.85 0.17
N GLN A 420 -29.51 -22.73 0.69
CA GLN A 420 -28.51 -21.94 -0.05
C GLN A 420 -27.15 -22.66 -0.04
N ARG A 421 -26.48 -22.66 -1.19
CA ARG A 421 -25.13 -23.23 -1.33
C ARG A 421 -24.09 -22.28 -0.75
N ASN A 422 -23.17 -22.81 0.04
CA ASN A 422 -22.03 -22.05 0.55
C ASN A 422 -21.07 -21.69 -0.60
N LEU A 423 -20.94 -20.39 -0.91
CA LEU A 423 -20.06 -19.88 -1.94
C LEU A 423 -18.69 -19.53 -1.34
N LYS A 424 -17.66 -20.28 -1.74
CA LYS A 424 -16.27 -20.04 -1.32
C LYS A 424 -15.56 -18.95 -2.12
N GLN A 425 -16.13 -18.52 -3.24
CA GLN A 425 -15.61 -17.45 -4.07
C GLN A 425 -16.76 -16.69 -4.75
N PHE A 426 -16.60 -15.38 -4.89
CA PHE A 426 -17.60 -14.50 -5.49
C PHE A 426 -16.92 -13.32 -6.19
N SER A 427 -17.48 -12.87 -7.33
CA SER A 427 -17.07 -11.67 -8.07
C SER A 427 -18.31 -10.83 -8.39
N ALA A 428 -18.31 -9.55 -8.00
CA ALA A 428 -19.37 -8.62 -8.37
C ALA A 428 -19.24 -8.11 -9.81
N LEU A 429 -18.09 -8.36 -10.46
CA LEU A 429 -17.87 -8.03 -11.87
C LEU A 429 -17.97 -9.29 -12.75
N LYS A 430 -18.55 -9.14 -13.94
CA LYS A 430 -18.58 -10.20 -14.96
C LYS A 430 -17.23 -10.38 -15.66
N GLN A 431 -16.43 -9.32 -15.70
CA GLN A 431 -15.09 -9.29 -16.29
C GLN A 431 -14.19 -8.33 -15.50
N GLU A 432 -12.88 -8.57 -15.53
CA GLU A 432 -11.92 -7.64 -14.92
C GLU A 432 -11.94 -6.29 -15.66
N LEU A 433 -11.82 -5.20 -14.90
CA LEU A 433 -11.62 -3.88 -15.50
C LEU A 433 -10.24 -3.79 -16.14
N PRO A 434 -10.10 -3.06 -17.26
CA PRO A 434 -8.80 -2.79 -17.86
C PRO A 434 -7.84 -2.17 -16.82
N PRO A 435 -6.52 -2.44 -16.93
CA PRO A 435 -5.51 -1.89 -16.01
C PRO A 435 -5.57 -0.36 -15.85
N SER A 436 -5.90 0.37 -16.91
CA SER A 436 -6.03 1.83 -16.87
C SER A 436 -7.26 2.35 -16.12
N VAL A 437 -8.26 1.50 -15.84
CA VAL A 437 -9.52 1.89 -15.21
C VAL A 437 -9.53 1.57 -13.72
N HIS A 438 -9.85 2.59 -12.93
CA HIS A 438 -10.16 2.51 -11.51
C HIS A 438 -11.67 2.62 -11.29
N LEU A 439 -12.29 1.65 -10.63
CA LEU A 439 -13.60 1.87 -10.00
C LEU A 439 -13.39 2.65 -8.68
N LEU A 440 -13.34 3.98 -8.79
CA LEU A 440 -13.04 4.89 -7.69
C LEU A 440 -14.19 4.97 -6.67
N THR A 441 -15.43 4.81 -7.12
CA THR A 441 -16.59 4.79 -6.23
C THR A 441 -17.64 3.82 -6.76
N LEU A 442 -18.13 2.98 -5.86
CA LEU A 442 -19.37 2.22 -6.01
C LEU A 442 -20.13 2.33 -4.70
N ALA A 443 -21.19 3.13 -4.66
CA ALA A 443 -21.93 3.41 -3.44
C ALA A 443 -23.44 3.39 -3.69
N GLN A 444 -24.21 2.82 -2.77
CA GLN A 444 -25.66 2.96 -2.78
C GLN A 444 -26.02 4.44 -2.59
N TRP A 445 -26.89 4.96 -3.46
CA TRP A 445 -27.37 6.33 -3.38
C TRP A 445 -28.78 6.41 -2.79
N ASP A 446 -29.67 5.55 -3.29
CA ASP A 446 -31.02 5.31 -2.76
C ASP A 446 -31.39 3.83 -3.00
N PRO A 447 -32.55 3.30 -2.56
CA PRO A 447 -32.89 1.87 -2.71
C PRO A 447 -32.81 1.31 -4.14
N SER A 448 -32.90 2.17 -5.16
CA SER A 448 -32.96 1.80 -6.57
C SER A 448 -31.80 2.36 -7.40
N SER A 449 -30.87 3.10 -6.80
CA SER A 449 -29.78 3.74 -7.54
C SER A 449 -28.43 3.69 -6.83
N ILE A 450 -27.38 3.69 -7.64
CA ILE A 450 -25.99 3.65 -7.20
C ILE A 450 -25.18 4.78 -7.85
N LEU A 451 -24.23 5.30 -7.10
CA LEU A 451 -23.21 6.23 -7.57
C LEU A 451 -21.98 5.45 -8.03
N ILE A 452 -21.60 5.66 -9.29
CA ILE A 452 -20.41 5.04 -9.91
C ILE A 452 -19.44 6.15 -10.30
N ARG A 453 -18.17 6.02 -9.90
CA ARG A 453 -17.07 6.82 -10.46
C ARG A 453 -16.03 5.92 -11.08
N LEU A 454 -15.71 6.19 -12.34
CA LEU A 454 -14.58 5.59 -13.02
C LEU A 454 -13.49 6.64 -13.23
N GLU A 455 -12.25 6.25 -12.99
CA GLU A 455 -11.06 7.06 -13.23
C GLU A 455 -10.13 6.34 -14.21
N HIS A 456 -9.54 7.11 -15.13
CA HIS A 456 -8.35 6.69 -15.87
C HIS A 456 -7.10 7.05 -15.08
N GLN A 457 -6.31 6.06 -14.67
CA GLN A 457 -5.23 6.27 -13.70
C GLN A 457 -3.95 6.87 -14.28
N PHE A 458 -3.73 6.69 -15.58
CA PHE A 458 -2.52 7.11 -16.27
C PHE A 458 -2.63 8.50 -16.87
N GLU A 459 -1.50 9.21 -16.86
CA GLU A 459 -1.31 10.47 -17.58
C GLU A 459 -1.09 10.23 -19.07
N ARG A 460 -1.34 11.26 -19.89
CA ARG A 460 -1.13 11.17 -21.33
C ARG A 460 0.36 10.96 -21.62
N GLY A 461 0.69 9.89 -22.34
CA GLY A 461 2.06 9.57 -22.74
C GLY A 461 2.98 9.07 -21.62
N GLU A 462 2.43 8.81 -20.43
CA GLU A 462 3.18 8.31 -19.27
C GLU A 462 3.59 6.84 -19.40
N SER A 463 2.73 6.03 -20.02
CA SER A 463 2.97 4.62 -20.32
C SER A 463 2.54 4.34 -21.75
N ALA A 464 3.38 3.60 -22.51
CA ALA A 464 3.08 3.25 -23.90
C ALA A 464 1.69 2.62 -24.08
N ASN A 465 1.36 1.66 -23.19
CA ASN A 465 0.11 0.92 -23.23
C ASN A 465 -0.92 1.43 -22.20
N GLY A 466 -0.47 1.94 -21.05
CA GLY A 466 -1.37 2.38 -19.98
C GLY A 466 -2.09 3.70 -20.26
N SER A 467 -1.53 4.54 -21.14
CA SER A 467 -2.02 5.91 -21.40
C SER A 467 -2.95 6.05 -22.59
N GLN A 468 -3.49 4.95 -23.12
CA GLN A 468 -4.43 4.98 -24.23
C GLN A 468 -5.88 5.14 -23.74
N PRO A 469 -6.76 5.85 -24.46
CA PRO A 469 -8.18 5.92 -24.11
C PRO A 469 -8.80 4.52 -24.01
N VAL A 470 -9.68 4.33 -23.03
CA VAL A 470 -10.27 3.01 -22.74
C VAL A 470 -11.79 3.13 -22.69
N THR A 471 -12.49 2.15 -23.25
CA THR A 471 -13.96 2.11 -23.26
C THR A 471 -14.47 0.96 -22.42
N VAL A 472 -15.43 1.23 -21.54
CA VAL A 472 -16.05 0.26 -20.65
C VAL A 472 -17.55 0.21 -20.92
N ASP A 473 -18.10 -1.00 -21.05
CA ASP A 473 -19.53 -1.23 -21.07
C ASP A 473 -20.06 -1.29 -19.63
N LEU A 474 -20.58 -0.18 -19.12
CA LEU A 474 -21.09 -0.10 -17.76
C LEU A 474 -22.37 -0.92 -17.58
N LEU A 475 -23.23 -1.03 -18.60
CA LEU A 475 -24.53 -1.70 -18.48
C LEU A 475 -24.37 -3.19 -18.17
N HIS A 476 -23.32 -3.81 -18.72
CA HIS A 476 -23.06 -5.24 -18.56
C HIS A 476 -21.90 -5.55 -17.59
N LEU A 477 -21.35 -4.56 -16.89
CA LEU A 477 -20.17 -4.74 -16.04
C LEU A 477 -20.44 -5.62 -14.80
N PHE A 478 -21.57 -5.40 -14.11
CA PHE A 478 -21.86 -6.03 -12.82
C PHE A 478 -22.62 -7.35 -12.96
N SER A 479 -22.32 -8.30 -12.07
CA SER A 479 -22.94 -9.64 -12.04
C SER A 479 -24.17 -9.69 -11.12
N SER A 480 -24.22 -8.87 -10.08
CA SER A 480 -25.24 -8.94 -9.01
C SER A 480 -26.52 -8.13 -9.29
N PHE A 481 -26.46 -7.18 -10.22
CA PHE A 481 -27.58 -6.33 -10.59
C PHE A 481 -27.45 -5.90 -12.05
N THR A 482 -28.56 -5.45 -12.64
CA THR A 482 -28.60 -4.87 -13.99
C THR A 482 -28.80 -3.38 -13.88
N ILE A 483 -27.99 -2.60 -14.61
CA ILE A 483 -28.20 -1.16 -14.76
C ILE A 483 -29.25 -0.94 -15.85
N THR A 484 -30.30 -0.21 -15.52
CA THR A 484 -31.44 0.08 -16.40
C THR A 484 -31.42 1.49 -16.98
N SER A 485 -30.75 2.42 -16.30
CA SER A 485 -30.59 3.81 -16.72
C SER A 485 -29.28 4.37 -16.18
N LEU A 486 -28.66 5.29 -16.93
CA LEU A 486 -27.39 5.92 -16.59
C LEU A 486 -27.48 7.43 -16.85
N GLN A 487 -27.22 8.24 -15.83
CA GLN A 487 -27.12 9.70 -15.93
C GLN A 487 -25.70 10.13 -15.57
N GLU A 488 -25.01 10.79 -16.50
CA GLU A 488 -23.72 11.40 -16.20
C GLU A 488 -23.88 12.70 -15.41
N MET A 489 -23.09 12.83 -14.35
CA MET A 489 -23.13 13.92 -13.38
C MET A 489 -21.77 14.62 -13.31
N ASN A 490 -21.73 15.77 -12.65
CA ASN A 490 -20.46 16.34 -12.21
C ASN A 490 -19.81 15.50 -11.10
N LEU A 491 -18.58 15.83 -10.71
CA LEU A 491 -17.78 15.02 -9.79
C LEU A 491 -18.45 14.77 -8.42
N VAL A 492 -19.14 15.79 -7.90
CA VAL A 492 -19.85 15.73 -6.61
C VAL A 492 -21.29 15.21 -6.74
N ALA A 493 -21.71 14.80 -7.94
CA ALA A 493 -23.02 14.24 -8.24
C ALA A 493 -24.23 15.14 -7.93
N ASN A 494 -24.08 16.47 -7.89
CA ASN A 494 -25.17 17.40 -7.60
C ASN A 494 -25.74 18.11 -8.84
N GLN A 495 -25.13 17.94 -10.01
CA GLN A 495 -25.58 18.54 -11.27
C GLN A 495 -25.39 17.57 -12.43
N LYS A 496 -26.38 17.48 -13.32
CA LYS A 496 -26.24 16.75 -14.59
C LYS A 496 -25.11 17.34 -15.43
N ARG A 497 -24.32 16.48 -16.07
CA ARG A 497 -23.17 16.92 -16.88
C ARG A 497 -23.57 17.84 -18.02
N GLU A 498 -24.68 17.56 -18.68
CA GLU A 498 -25.25 18.36 -19.79
C GLU A 498 -25.69 19.77 -19.35
N ALA A 499 -26.03 19.95 -18.08
CA ALA A 499 -26.47 21.25 -17.54
C ALA A 499 -25.30 22.11 -17.03
N MET A 500 -24.06 21.60 -17.08
CA MET A 500 -22.89 22.33 -16.60
C MET A 500 -22.50 23.44 -17.56
N ASN A 501 -22.49 24.68 -17.08
CA ASN A 501 -22.00 25.84 -17.81
C ASN A 501 -20.66 26.28 -17.23
N ARG A 502 -19.61 26.34 -18.08
CA ARG A 502 -18.30 26.88 -17.70
C ARG A 502 -18.21 28.36 -18.06
N LEU A 503 -17.50 29.14 -17.24
CA LEU A 503 -17.09 30.50 -17.60
C LEU A 503 -16.13 30.47 -18.81
N SER A 504 -16.10 31.55 -19.57
CA SER A 504 -15.17 31.73 -20.69
C SER A 504 -14.09 32.72 -20.28
N TRP A 505 -12.83 32.24 -20.25
CA TRP A 505 -11.67 33.06 -19.91
C TRP A 505 -10.80 33.29 -21.15
N ARG A 506 -10.13 34.45 -21.21
CA ARG A 506 -9.09 34.75 -22.20
C ARG A 506 -7.72 34.69 -21.50
N PRO A 507 -7.04 33.53 -21.49
CA PRO A 507 -5.72 33.44 -20.89
C PRO A 507 -4.68 34.11 -21.81
N ALA A 508 -3.53 34.46 -21.25
CA ALA A 508 -2.42 35.04 -22.01
C ALA A 508 -1.94 34.13 -23.17
N THR A 509 -2.17 32.82 -23.07
CA THR A 509 -1.84 31.81 -24.08
C THR A 509 -2.90 31.68 -25.19
N GLY A 510 -3.94 32.52 -25.18
CA GLY A 510 -5.02 32.51 -26.19
C GLY A 510 -6.24 31.68 -25.78
N ALA A 511 -7.39 31.97 -26.37
CA ALA A 511 -8.64 31.31 -26.02
C ALA A 511 -8.58 29.79 -26.29
N ALA A 512 -8.85 28.98 -25.26
CA ALA A 512 -8.99 27.54 -25.42
C ALA A 512 -10.22 27.21 -26.29
N ARG A 513 -10.04 26.32 -27.26
CA ARG A 513 -11.12 25.88 -28.13
C ARG A 513 -12.10 25.02 -27.32
N ARG A 514 -13.35 25.45 -27.21
CA ARG A 514 -14.42 24.65 -26.59
C ARG A 514 -14.76 23.50 -27.53
N GLN A 515 -14.57 22.26 -27.08
CA GLN A 515 -15.15 21.10 -27.74
C GLN A 515 -16.52 20.81 -27.11
N PRO A 516 -17.60 20.67 -27.90
CA PRO A 516 -18.87 20.21 -27.38
C PRO A 516 -18.70 18.81 -26.77
N TYR A 517 -19.38 18.55 -25.66
CA TYR A 517 -19.38 17.23 -25.06
C TYR A 517 -20.18 16.28 -25.96
N PRO A 518 -19.63 15.11 -26.32
CA PRO A 518 -20.41 14.11 -27.03
C PRO A 518 -21.56 13.63 -26.14
N PRO A 519 -22.72 13.27 -26.73
CA PRO A 519 -23.82 12.67 -25.98
C PRO A 519 -23.35 11.38 -25.31
N LEU A 520 -23.88 11.09 -24.12
CA LEU A 520 -23.57 9.86 -23.39
C LEU A 520 -24.00 8.65 -24.21
N ASN A 521 -23.06 7.74 -24.49
CA ASN A 521 -23.35 6.39 -24.97
C ASN A 521 -23.18 5.40 -23.80
N PRO A 522 -24.28 4.90 -23.18
CA PRO A 522 -24.19 3.99 -22.04
C PRO A 522 -23.52 2.64 -22.34
N LEU A 523 -23.54 2.20 -23.61
CA LEU A 523 -22.91 0.95 -24.06
C LEU A 523 -21.39 1.07 -24.26
N GLY A 524 -20.86 2.30 -24.20
CA GLY A 524 -19.44 2.57 -24.45
C GLY A 524 -18.99 3.84 -23.73
N VAL A 525 -18.73 3.71 -22.42
CA VAL A 525 -18.19 4.81 -21.62
C VAL A 525 -16.69 4.87 -21.83
N THR A 526 -16.25 5.79 -22.70
CA THR A 526 -14.82 6.07 -22.92
C THR A 526 -14.28 7.00 -21.83
N LEU A 527 -13.09 6.66 -21.33
CA LEU A 527 -12.29 7.48 -20.44
C LEU A 527 -11.00 7.88 -21.16
N GLN A 528 -10.72 9.18 -21.17
CA GLN A 528 -9.42 9.70 -21.59
C GLN A 528 -8.41 9.62 -20.43
N PRO A 529 -7.09 9.67 -20.71
CA PRO A 529 -6.07 9.77 -19.66
C PRO A 529 -6.39 10.85 -18.62
N MET A 530 -6.24 10.50 -17.34
CA MET A 530 -6.59 11.30 -16.14
C MET A 530 -8.06 11.64 -15.92
N GLU A 531 -8.97 11.24 -16.81
CA GLU A 531 -10.37 11.58 -16.71
C GLU A 531 -11.04 10.84 -15.54
N ILE A 532 -11.91 11.55 -14.80
CA ILE A 532 -12.86 10.94 -13.87
C ILE A 532 -14.27 11.25 -14.38
N ARG A 533 -15.07 10.20 -14.58
CA ARG A 533 -16.48 10.31 -14.95
C ARG A 533 -17.37 9.78 -13.83
N THR A 534 -18.44 10.50 -13.55
CA THR A 534 -19.36 10.23 -12.43
C THR A 534 -20.75 9.95 -12.97
N PHE A 535 -21.37 8.87 -12.51
CA PHE A 535 -22.67 8.43 -12.99
C PHE A 535 -23.60 8.10 -11.82
N LEU A 536 -24.86 8.50 -11.95
CA LEU A 536 -25.95 7.95 -11.16
C LEU A 536 -26.64 6.89 -12.01
N ALA A 537 -26.66 5.65 -11.54
CA ALA A 537 -27.20 4.51 -12.27
C ALA A 537 -28.40 3.91 -11.54
N THR A 538 -29.52 3.73 -12.23
CA THR A 538 -30.70 3.03 -11.70
C THR A 538 -30.52 1.53 -11.90
N ILE A 539 -30.67 0.76 -10.82
CA ILE A 539 -30.40 -0.68 -10.80
C ILE A 539 -31.64 -1.51 -10.53
N ARG A 540 -31.59 -2.75 -11.01
CA ARG A 540 -32.54 -3.81 -10.68
C ARG A 540 -31.74 -5.03 -10.23
N TYR A 541 -31.98 -5.49 -9.01
CA TYR A 541 -31.45 -6.76 -8.54
C TYR A 541 -32.17 -7.91 -9.26
N ALA A 542 -31.45 -9.01 -9.53
CA ALA A 542 -32.11 -10.23 -9.94
C ALA A 542 -33.02 -10.68 -8.79
N GLY A 543 -34.34 -10.70 -9.00
CA GLY A 543 -35.27 -11.16 -7.98
C GLY A 543 -34.96 -12.59 -7.55
N PRO A 544 -35.28 -12.99 -6.31
CA PRO A 544 -35.14 -14.38 -5.91
C PRO A 544 -35.99 -15.22 -6.86
N SER A 545 -35.36 -16.21 -7.50
CA SER A 545 -36.09 -17.27 -8.16
C SER A 545 -36.88 -18.03 -7.10
N GLY A 546 -38.11 -17.59 -6.85
CA GLY A 546 -39.10 -18.20 -5.96
C GLY A 546 -38.83 -17.99 -4.46
N GLY A 547 -39.59 -17.08 -3.85
CA GLY A 547 -39.71 -16.97 -2.40
C GLY A 547 -39.69 -15.52 -1.92
N GLN A 548 -40.86 -14.96 -1.66
CA GLN A 548 -41.03 -13.68 -0.98
C GLN A 548 -40.31 -13.70 0.37
N GLY A 549 -39.49 -12.68 0.59
CA GLY A 549 -38.89 -12.32 1.86
C GLY A 549 -38.40 -10.90 1.73
N GLU A 550 -39.20 -9.96 2.22
CA GLU A 550 -38.87 -8.55 2.32
C GLU A 550 -37.61 -8.35 3.20
N LEU A 551 -36.79 -7.37 2.82
CA LEU A 551 -35.56 -6.94 3.47
C LEU A 551 -35.79 -6.36 4.87
#